data_AF-A0A267DZG3-F1
#
_entry.id   AF-A0A267DZG3-F1
#
_cell.length_a   1.000
_cell.length_b   1.000
_cell.length_c   1.000
_cell.angle_alpha   90.00
_cell.angle_beta   90.00
_cell.angle_gamma   90.00
#
_symmetry.space_group_name_H-M   'P 1'
#
loop_
_entity.id
_entity.type
_entity.pdbx_description
1 polymer ?
#
loop_
_entity_poly.entity_id
_entity_poly.type
_entity_poly.pdbx_seq_one_letter_code
_entity_poly.pdbx_strand_id
1 'polypeptide(L)'
;IARCLRQALAPNHPRRCKSIVRRRIERATTEFDLTAGRRSTSARQRLYACGWPVTGALGIARFAQPTPGRPLREQVLAPARLAELSSRGLSVVDGAAGYGFTLLACRRGANRGILMACGGQ
;
A
#
# COMPACT_ATOMS: atom_id res chain seq x y z
N ILE A 1 -4.35 25.36 2.77
CA ILE A 1 -4.68 23.97 2.36
C ILE A 1 -4.17 23.01 3.45
N ALA A 2 -4.79 23.04 4.63
CA ALA A 2 -4.31 22.31 5.81
C ALA A 2 -5.47 22.02 6.78
N ARG A 3 -6.49 21.26 6.35
CA ARG A 3 -7.67 20.98 7.19
C ARG A 3 -8.15 19.52 7.24
N CYS A 4 -7.38 18.53 6.76
CA CYS A 4 -7.80 17.11 6.77
C CYS A 4 -6.89 16.14 7.54
N LEU A 5 -5.96 16.61 8.39
CA LEU A 5 -5.04 15.73 9.16
C LEU A 5 -5.27 15.79 10.68
N ARG A 6 -6.53 15.87 11.15
CA ARG A 6 -6.82 15.91 12.60
C ARG A 6 -7.58 14.71 13.17
N GLN A 7 -7.86 13.65 12.42
CA GLN A 7 -8.69 12.53 12.95
C GLN A 7 -7.99 11.19 13.19
N ALA A 8 -6.67 11.06 12.99
CA ALA A 8 -6.02 9.74 13.10
C ALA A 8 -4.99 9.58 14.23
N LEU A 9 -4.78 10.59 15.08
CA LEU A 9 -3.75 10.51 16.13
C LEU A 9 -4.30 11.02 17.47
N ALA A 10 -4.92 10.12 18.23
CA ALA A 10 -5.06 10.26 19.68
C ALA A 10 -4.14 9.22 20.35
N PRO A 11 -3.24 9.60 21.26
CA PRO A 11 -2.38 8.68 22.00
C PRO A 11 -3.11 8.20 23.25
N ASN A 12 -3.04 6.90 23.59
CA ASN A 12 -2.89 6.41 24.97
C ASN A 12 -2.94 4.86 25.09
N HIS A 13 -1.75 4.32 25.40
CA HIS A 13 -1.45 3.18 26.28
C HIS A 13 -1.66 1.70 25.83
N PRO A 14 -0.76 0.77 26.23
CA PRO A 14 -0.52 -0.49 25.55
C PRO A 14 -1.28 -1.65 26.21
N ARG A 15 -1.94 -2.48 25.41
CA ARG A 15 -2.35 -3.83 25.86
C ARG A 15 -2.13 -4.86 24.75
N ARG A 16 -1.37 -5.88 25.12
CA ARG A 16 -1.17 -7.17 24.44
C ARG A 16 -2.41 -7.60 23.64
N CYS A 17 -2.28 -7.80 22.34
CA CYS A 17 -3.25 -8.58 21.55
C CYS A 17 -2.52 -9.55 20.60
N LYS A 18 -2.50 -10.83 21.00
CA LYS A 18 -1.98 -11.99 20.27
C LYS A 18 -2.86 -12.41 19.06
N SER A 19 -3.41 -11.46 18.29
CA SER A 19 -4.43 -11.78 17.26
C SER A 19 -4.36 -10.96 15.96
N ILE A 20 -3.24 -10.28 15.67
CA ILE A 20 -3.15 -9.31 14.55
C ILE A 20 -3.00 -9.96 13.15
N VAL A 21 -2.91 -11.29 13.04
CA VAL A 21 -2.70 -11.99 11.74
C VAL A 21 -4.01 -12.27 10.97
N ARG A 22 -4.97 -11.33 10.98
CA ARG A 22 -6.23 -11.49 10.23
C ARG A 22 -6.79 -10.24 9.56
N ARG A 23 -6.00 -9.18 9.36
CA ARG A 23 -6.48 -8.05 8.57
C ARG A 23 -6.10 -8.21 7.10
N ARG A 24 -7.14 -8.57 6.33
CA ARG A 24 -7.33 -8.23 4.92
C ARG A 24 -6.79 -6.82 4.64
N ILE A 25 -6.47 -6.54 3.38
CA ILE A 25 -6.43 -5.18 2.85
C ILE A 25 -7.81 -4.55 3.13
N GLU A 26 -8.03 -4.02 4.33
CA GLU A 26 -9.25 -3.35 4.73
C GLU A 26 -9.14 -1.92 4.23
N ARG A 27 -10.06 -1.63 3.31
CA ARG A 27 -10.20 -0.40 2.56
C ARG A 27 -10.34 0.81 3.50
N ALA A 28 -9.28 1.61 3.61
CA ALA A 28 -9.44 3.06 3.70
C ALA A 28 -9.35 3.65 2.29
N THR A 29 -10.34 3.35 1.45
CA THR A 29 -10.46 3.97 0.12
C THR A 29 -11.08 5.35 0.30
N THR A 30 -10.25 6.36 0.55
CA THR A 30 -10.68 7.75 0.34
C THR A 30 -10.61 8.02 -1.16
N GLU A 31 -11.77 8.31 -1.75
CA GLU A 31 -11.86 8.73 -3.14
C GLU A 31 -11.56 10.23 -3.22
N PHE A 32 -10.82 10.63 -4.25
CA PHE A 32 -10.48 12.03 -4.47
C PHE A 32 -10.43 12.33 -5.96
N ASP A 33 -10.77 13.57 -6.34
CA ASP A 33 -10.67 14.00 -7.73
C ASP A 33 -9.20 14.24 -8.10
N LEU A 34 -8.74 13.54 -9.13
CA LEU A 34 -7.40 13.71 -9.70
C LEU A 34 -7.46 14.72 -10.84
N THR A 35 -7.28 16.01 -10.55
CA THR A 35 -7.17 17.06 -11.57
C THR A 35 -5.73 17.34 -12.03
N ALA A 36 -4.74 16.59 -11.53
CA ALA A 36 -3.33 16.82 -11.85
C ALA A 36 -2.85 16.10 -13.14
N GLY A 37 -2.46 16.90 -14.13
CA GLY A 37 -1.42 16.66 -15.14
C GLY A 37 -1.33 15.26 -15.77
N ARG A 38 -2.04 15.05 -16.89
CA ARG A 38 -1.90 13.85 -17.73
C ARG A 38 -0.56 13.87 -18.49
N ARG A 39 0.54 13.40 -17.88
CA ARG A 39 1.72 13.00 -18.67
C ARG A 39 1.37 11.74 -19.46
N SER A 40 1.14 11.92 -20.76
CA SER A 40 0.91 10.84 -21.71
C SER A 40 2.21 10.08 -21.94
N THR A 41 2.48 9.07 -21.13
CA THR A 41 3.47 8.05 -21.45
C THR A 41 2.69 6.82 -21.90
N SER A 42 2.80 6.43 -23.17
CA SER A 42 2.11 5.24 -23.71
C SER A 42 2.61 3.92 -23.09
N ALA A 43 3.66 3.96 -22.28
CA ALA A 43 4.17 2.83 -21.53
C ALA A 43 3.22 2.46 -20.37
N ARG A 44 2.83 1.17 -20.30
CA ARG A 44 2.13 0.60 -19.15
C ARG A 44 2.97 0.84 -17.89
N GLN A 45 2.47 1.67 -16.98
CA GLN A 45 3.11 1.91 -15.67
C GLN A 45 3.19 0.60 -14.88
N ARG A 46 4.35 0.36 -14.25
CA ARG A 46 4.62 -0.82 -13.42
C ARG A 46 5.15 -0.34 -12.07
N LEU A 47 4.62 -0.89 -10.99
CA LEU A 47 5.12 -0.63 -9.64
C LEU A 47 5.91 -1.86 -9.16
N TYR A 48 7.08 -1.59 -8.58
CA TYR A 48 7.96 -2.58 -7.98
C TYR A 48 8.26 -2.18 -6.53
N ALA A 49 8.40 -3.17 -5.65
CA ALA A 49 8.73 -2.98 -4.24
C ALA A 49 9.83 -3.96 -3.81
N CYS A 50 10.73 -3.50 -2.95
CA CYS A 50 11.79 -4.28 -2.32
C CYS A 50 12.01 -3.78 -0.88
N GLY A 51 12.78 -4.52 -0.08
CA GLY A 51 13.04 -4.20 1.32
C GLY A 51 12.38 -5.18 2.28
N TRP A 52 11.97 -4.69 3.45
CA TRP A 52 11.50 -5.52 4.56
C TRP A 52 9.99 -5.81 4.44
N PRO A 53 9.56 -7.05 4.21
CA PRO A 53 8.14 -7.37 4.02
C PRO A 53 7.40 -7.66 5.32
N VAL A 54 8.09 -7.75 6.47
CA VAL A 54 7.56 -8.21 7.75
C VAL A 54 6.32 -7.41 8.19
N THR A 55 6.31 -6.10 7.94
CA THR A 55 5.19 -5.24 8.29
C THR A 55 4.10 -5.18 7.22
N GLY A 56 4.28 -5.84 6.07
CA GLY A 56 3.37 -5.75 4.92
C GLY A 56 3.55 -4.51 4.05
N ALA A 57 4.54 -3.65 4.31
CA ALA A 57 4.79 -2.40 3.59
C ALA A 57 5.00 -2.58 2.07
N LEU A 58 5.45 -3.76 1.62
CA LEU A 58 5.63 -4.02 0.19
C LEU A 58 4.31 -4.22 -0.56
N GLY A 59 3.19 -4.43 0.14
CA GLY A 59 1.87 -4.68 -0.47
C GLY A 59 1.74 -6.04 -1.17
N ILE A 60 2.76 -6.90 -1.11
CA ILE A 60 2.79 -8.21 -1.77
C ILE A 60 2.50 -9.30 -0.75
N ALA A 61 1.30 -9.91 -0.82
CA ALA A 61 0.80 -10.84 0.19
C ALA A 61 1.74 -12.03 0.45
N ARG A 62 2.34 -12.61 -0.61
CA ARG A 62 3.26 -13.76 -0.52
C ARG A 62 4.55 -13.50 0.26
N PHE A 63 4.87 -12.24 0.59
CA PHE A 63 6.03 -11.90 1.41
C PHE A 63 5.67 -11.58 2.85
N ALA A 64 4.42 -11.18 3.11
CA ALA A 64 3.93 -10.85 4.45
C ALA A 64 3.27 -12.04 5.17
N GLN A 65 2.87 -13.08 4.43
CA GLN A 65 2.18 -14.25 4.98
C GLN A 65 3.07 -15.50 4.92
N PRO A 66 3.23 -16.24 6.03
CA PRO A 66 3.84 -17.55 6.00
C PRO A 66 3.00 -18.47 5.11
N THR A 67 3.64 -19.14 4.16
CA THR A 67 2.98 -20.18 3.36
C THR A 67 3.51 -21.54 3.81
N PRO A 68 2.70 -22.61 3.90
CA PRO A 68 3.21 -23.94 4.21
C PRO A 68 4.38 -24.30 3.30
N GLY A 69 5.51 -24.74 3.88
CA GLY A 69 6.73 -25.08 3.14
C GLY A 69 7.57 -23.89 2.64
N ARG A 70 7.19 -22.64 2.96
CA ARG A 70 7.96 -21.45 2.59
C ARG A 70 8.25 -20.58 3.81
N PRO A 71 9.52 -20.42 4.21
CA PRO A 71 9.86 -19.52 5.31
C PRO A 71 9.49 -18.08 4.96
N LEU A 72 9.13 -17.31 5.98
CA LEU A 72 8.95 -15.87 5.85
C LEU A 72 10.27 -15.27 5.37
N ARG A 73 10.21 -14.34 4.42
CA ARG A 73 11.40 -13.62 3.98
C ARG A 73 11.63 -12.47 4.95
N GLU A 74 12.81 -12.41 5.55
CA GLU A 74 13.23 -11.23 6.32
C GLU A 74 13.41 -10.02 5.40
N GLN A 75 13.88 -10.24 4.17
CA GLN A 75 14.12 -9.20 3.20
C GLN A 75 13.85 -9.65 1.76
N VAL A 76 13.38 -8.71 0.94
CA VAL A 76 13.21 -8.84 -0.51
C VAL A 76 14.26 -7.96 -1.18
N LEU A 77 15.38 -8.56 -1.59
CA LEU A 77 16.52 -7.84 -2.16
C LEU A 77 16.29 -7.39 -3.61
N ALA A 78 15.56 -8.18 -4.40
CA ALA A 78 15.26 -7.87 -5.79
C ALA A 78 13.91 -7.15 -5.93
N PRO A 79 13.77 -6.15 -6.81
CA PRO A 79 12.50 -5.49 -7.08
C PRO A 79 11.42 -6.51 -7.49
N ALA A 80 10.37 -6.62 -6.67
CA ALA A 80 9.25 -7.49 -6.94
C ALA A 80 8.07 -6.67 -7.45
N ARG A 81 7.47 -7.12 -8.54
CA ARG A 81 6.33 -6.44 -9.15
C ARG A 81 5.08 -6.56 -8.26
N LEU A 82 4.41 -5.44 -8.03
CA LEU A 82 3.09 -5.37 -7.39
C LEU A 82 2.00 -5.46 -8.48
N ALA A 83 1.70 -6.69 -8.91
CA ALA A 83 0.81 -6.94 -10.05
C ALA A 83 -0.68 -6.76 -9.70
N GLU A 84 -1.02 -6.88 -8.43
CA GLU A 84 -2.38 -6.83 -7.89
C GLU A 84 -3.08 -5.48 -8.12
N LEU A 85 -2.31 -4.38 -8.25
CA LEU A 85 -2.88 -3.07 -8.60
C LEU A 85 -3.30 -3.02 -10.07
N SER A 86 -2.43 -3.47 -10.96
CA SER A 86 -2.71 -3.50 -12.40
C SER A 86 -3.90 -4.43 -12.71
N SER A 87 -4.01 -5.58 -12.05
CA SER A 87 -5.15 -6.50 -12.25
C SER A 87 -6.48 -5.92 -11.78
N ARG A 88 -6.46 -4.92 -10.88
CA ARG A 88 -7.64 -4.17 -10.43
C ARG A 88 -7.95 -2.94 -11.29
N GLY A 89 -7.25 -2.73 -12.40
CA GLY A 89 -7.41 -1.57 -13.27
C GLY A 89 -6.95 -0.26 -12.62
N LEU A 90 -5.98 -0.34 -11.70
CA LEU A 90 -5.43 0.81 -10.99
C LEU A 90 -4.06 1.20 -11.56
N SER A 91 -3.90 2.50 -11.81
CA SER A 91 -2.62 3.11 -12.16
C SER A 91 -2.10 3.90 -10.98
N VAL A 92 -0.84 3.71 -10.59
CA VAL A 92 -0.23 4.46 -9.49
C VAL A 92 0.22 5.81 -10.02
N VAL A 93 -0.21 6.87 -9.35
CA VAL A 93 0.13 8.26 -9.67
C VAL A 93 1.28 8.74 -8.79
N ASP A 94 1.24 8.39 -7.50
CA ASP A 94 2.25 8.77 -6.53
C ASP A 94 2.31 7.74 -5.39
N GLY A 95 3.41 7.73 -4.63
CA GLY A 95 3.60 6.82 -3.51
C GLY A 95 4.53 7.39 -2.46
N ALA A 96 4.23 7.08 -1.20
CA ALA A 96 5.06 7.43 -0.05
C ALA A 96 5.29 6.21 0.82
N ALA A 97 6.52 6.02 1.28
CA ALA A 97 6.89 4.95 2.22
C ALA A 97 7.23 5.58 3.57
N GLY A 98 6.65 5.04 4.63
CA GLY A 98 6.96 5.38 6.01
C GLY A 98 7.62 4.21 6.75
N TYR A 99 7.74 4.33 8.07
CA TYR A 99 8.34 3.29 8.91
C TYR A 99 7.40 2.07 9.02
N GLY A 100 7.51 1.15 8.07
CA GLY A 100 6.74 -0.09 8.04
C GLY A 100 5.38 -0.01 7.34
N PHE A 101 5.08 1.07 6.62
CA PHE A 101 3.87 1.22 5.82
C PHE A 101 4.14 1.96 4.50
N THR A 102 3.22 1.82 3.55
CA THR A 102 3.25 2.50 2.25
C THR A 102 1.87 3.05 1.91
N LEU A 103 1.82 4.29 1.44
CA LEU A 103 0.65 4.94 0.87
C LEU A 103 0.82 5.05 -0.65
N LEU A 104 -0.23 4.74 -1.41
CA LEU A 104 -0.25 4.82 -2.86
C LEU A 104 -1.47 5.63 -3.32
N ALA A 105 -1.22 6.73 -4.02
CA ALA A 105 -2.24 7.45 -4.75
C ALA A 105 -2.46 6.76 -6.10
N CYS A 106 -3.62 6.13 -6.26
CA CYS A 106 -3.99 5.40 -7.47
C CYS A 106 -5.06 6.17 -8.25
N ARG A 107 -5.12 5.93 -9.56
CA ARG A 107 -6.20 6.36 -10.45
C ARG A 107 -6.90 5.14 -11.02
N ARG A 108 -8.24 5.18 -11.01
CA ARG A 108 -9.13 4.22 -11.65
C ARG A 108 -9.97 4.93 -12.71
N GLY A 109 -9.82 4.56 -13.98
CA GLY A 109 -10.49 5.27 -15.08
C GLY A 109 -9.97 6.69 -15.27
N ALA A 110 -10.81 7.58 -15.81
CA ALA A 110 -10.39 8.93 -16.20
C ALA A 110 -10.12 9.86 -15.00
N ASN A 111 -11.05 9.95 -14.04
CA ASN A 111 -11.05 11.01 -13.03
C ASN A 111 -11.10 10.54 -11.57
N ARG A 112 -11.18 9.23 -11.30
CA ARG A 112 -11.36 8.72 -9.93
C ARG A 112 -10.01 8.39 -9.29
N GLY A 113 -9.59 9.20 -8.32
CA GLY A 113 -8.49 8.92 -7.43
C GLY A 113 -8.88 7.99 -6.30
N ILE A 114 -7.96 7.12 -5.89
CA ILE A 114 -8.12 6.15 -4.80
C ILE A 114 -6.83 6.14 -4.00
N LEU A 115 -6.90 6.44 -2.72
CA LEU A 115 -5.77 6.23 -1.82
C LEU A 115 -5.76 4.77 -1.35
N MET A 116 -4.58 4.15 -1.39
CA MET A 116 -4.35 2.81 -0.85
C MET A 116 -3.26 2.85 0.20
N ALA A 117 -3.38 2.00 1.20
CA ALA A 117 -2.36 1.80 2.22
C ALA A 117 -2.05 0.31 2.32
N CYS A 118 -0.78 0.00 2.56
CA CYS A 118 -0.36 -1.33 2.98
C CYS A 118 0.69 -1.24 4.08
N GLY A 119 0.70 -2.29 4.89
CA GLY A 119 1.51 -2.38 6.10
C GLY A 119 0.98 -1.57 7.28
N GLY A 120 1.61 -1.80 8.43
CA GLY A 120 1.19 -1.28 9.72
C GLY A 120 1.55 -2.28 10.82
N GLN A 121 2.04 -1.77 11.95
CA GLN A 121 2.26 -2.56 13.18
C GLN A 121 0.99 -2.59 14.03
#